data_AF-A0AA97EM21-F1
#
_entry.id   AF-A0AA97EM21-F1
#
_cell.length_a   1.000
_cell.length_b   1.000
_cell.length_c   1.000
_cell.angle_alpha   90.00
_cell.angle_beta   90.00
_cell.angle_gamma   90.00
#
_symmetry.space_group_name_H-M   'P 1'
#
loop_
_entity.id
_entity.type
_entity.pdbx_description
1 polymer ?
#
loop_
_entity_poly.entity_id
_entity_poly.type
_entity_poly.pdbx_seq_one_letter_code
_entity_poly.pdbx_strand_id
1 'polypeptide(L)'
;MKKYFYILFSLWIICFSCKEKQKEAVILKEKAVVEIQKKEKKDSISLKQLLKINNLDSIYALSNKVSPNFLKADFNGDNKEDIAFLVEELKSKKIGLIFFHSNDSYFILGAGIKFNDDLDDMNWLDILKLDNNKIQYKMLFDEETFDIIGDKEVIIPNIGISIREEEGSGGLLYFKEGSYKYLHQGC
;
A
#
# COMPACT_ATOMS: atom_id res chain seq x y z
N MET A 1 -66.53 -23.91 26.49
CA MET A 1 -66.27 -23.15 25.25
C MET A 1 -65.86 -21.73 25.62
N LYS A 2 -64.89 -21.14 24.89
CA LYS A 2 -64.40 -19.74 24.99
C LYS A 2 -63.47 -19.36 26.17
N LYS A 3 -62.32 -20.02 26.37
CA LYS A 3 -61.20 -19.39 27.13
C LYS A 3 -59.78 -19.64 26.58
N TYR A 4 -59.59 -20.55 25.63
CA TYR A 4 -58.23 -20.89 25.14
C TYR A 4 -57.83 -20.23 23.80
N PHE A 5 -58.68 -19.39 23.19
CA PHE A 5 -58.37 -18.81 21.87
C PHE A 5 -57.54 -17.52 21.91
N TYR A 6 -57.45 -16.85 23.07
CA TYR A 6 -56.73 -15.56 23.18
C TYR A 6 -55.24 -15.67 23.48
N ILE A 7 -54.73 -16.86 23.84
CA ILE A 7 -53.32 -17.03 24.25
C ILE A 7 -52.40 -17.33 23.04
N LEU A 8 -52.93 -17.74 21.89
CA LEU A 8 -52.10 -17.96 20.69
C LEU A 8 -51.87 -16.71 19.82
N PHE A 9 -52.63 -15.62 20.02
CA PHE A 9 -52.49 -14.42 19.18
C PHE A 9 -51.50 -13.39 19.76
N SER A 10 -51.20 -13.44 21.07
CA SER A 10 -50.24 -12.51 21.70
C SER A 10 -48.77 -12.91 21.50
N LEU A 11 -48.48 -14.16 21.12
CA LEU A 11 -47.10 -14.61 20.85
C LEU A 11 -46.63 -14.32 19.42
N TRP A 12 -47.52 -13.98 18.49
CA TRP A 12 -47.15 -13.77 17.09
C TRP A 12 -46.70 -12.33 16.78
N ILE A 13 -47.11 -11.36 17.59
CA ILE A 13 -46.80 -9.93 17.39
C ILE A 13 -45.36 -9.57 17.83
N ILE A 14 -44.76 -10.33 18.75
CA ILE A 14 -43.42 -10.03 19.27
C ILE A 14 -42.31 -10.42 18.26
N CYS A 15 -42.57 -11.40 17.38
CA CYS A 15 -41.58 -11.85 16.38
C CYS A 15 -41.49 -10.94 15.14
N PHE A 16 -42.50 -10.12 14.84
CA PHE A 16 -42.46 -9.21 13.69
C PHE A 16 -41.62 -7.95 13.98
N SER A 17 -41.69 -7.41 15.20
CA SER A 17 -40.98 -6.17 15.57
C SER A 17 -39.44 -6.32 15.58
N CYS A 18 -38.93 -7.52 15.88
CA CYS A 18 -37.48 -7.76 15.91
C CYS A 18 -36.86 -7.88 14.50
N LYS A 19 -37.63 -8.34 13.50
CA LYS A 19 -37.15 -8.48 12.12
C LYS A 19 -36.96 -7.14 11.41
N GLU A 20 -37.78 -6.13 11.71
CA GLU A 20 -37.68 -4.81 11.08
C GLU A 20 -36.44 -4.04 11.56
N LYS A 21 -36.18 -4.04 12.88
CA LYS A 21 -34.97 -3.42 13.45
C LYS A 21 -33.66 -4.02 12.92
N GLN A 22 -33.62 -5.33 12.70
CA GLN A 22 -32.44 -5.99 12.15
C GLN A 22 -32.20 -5.62 10.67
N LYS A 23 -33.27 -5.50 9.86
CA LYS A 23 -33.14 -5.08 8.46
C LYS A 23 -32.66 -3.64 8.33
N GLU A 24 -33.19 -2.73 9.14
CA GLU A 24 -32.84 -1.30 9.09
C GLU A 24 -31.37 -1.06 9.49
N ALA A 25 -30.87 -1.78 10.50
CA ALA A 25 -29.46 -1.72 10.92
C ALA A 25 -28.50 -2.28 9.86
N VAL A 26 -28.89 -3.33 9.13
CA VAL A 26 -28.10 -3.89 8.02
C VAL A 26 -28.03 -2.89 6.85
N ILE A 27 -29.15 -2.27 6.50
CA ILE A 27 -29.21 -1.26 5.42
C ILE A 27 -28.38 -0.01 5.79
N LEU A 28 -28.39 0.43 7.06
CA LEU A 28 -27.56 1.54 7.51
C LEU A 28 -26.07 1.21 7.43
N LYS A 29 -25.67 -0.01 7.84
CA LYS A 29 -24.28 -0.46 7.73
C LYS A 29 -23.83 -0.59 6.27
N GLU A 30 -24.68 -1.13 5.41
CA GLU A 30 -24.37 -1.28 3.98
C GLU A 30 -24.27 0.08 3.29
N LYS A 31 -25.17 1.02 3.60
CA LYS A 31 -25.06 2.41 3.13
C LYS A 31 -23.80 3.10 3.63
N ALA A 32 -23.44 2.93 4.91
CA ALA A 32 -22.22 3.51 5.46
C ALA A 32 -20.95 2.90 4.81
N VAL A 33 -20.93 1.58 4.56
CA VAL A 33 -19.83 0.92 3.83
C VAL A 33 -19.74 1.42 2.38
N VAL A 34 -20.86 1.57 1.69
CA VAL A 34 -20.91 2.12 0.33
C VAL A 34 -20.48 3.59 0.30
N GLU A 35 -20.80 4.36 1.35
CA GLU A 35 -20.41 5.76 1.47
C GLU A 35 -18.93 5.93 1.81
N ILE A 36 -18.37 5.05 2.65
CA ILE A 36 -16.91 4.95 2.91
C ILE A 36 -16.16 4.56 1.63
N GLN A 37 -16.65 3.56 0.87
CA GLN A 37 -16.10 3.18 -0.43
C GLN A 37 -16.21 4.29 -1.48
N LYS A 38 -17.28 5.10 -1.45
CA LYS A 38 -17.42 6.29 -2.31
C LYS A 38 -16.52 7.43 -1.89
N LYS A 39 -16.19 7.56 -0.60
CA LYS A 39 -15.29 8.60 -0.08
C LYS A 39 -13.83 8.33 -0.46
N GLU A 40 -13.37 7.08 -0.44
CA GLU A 40 -12.04 6.70 -0.92
C GLU A 40 -11.84 6.97 -2.42
N LYS A 41 -12.92 7.00 -3.22
CA LYS A 41 -12.86 7.20 -4.67
C LYS A 41 -12.84 8.67 -5.11
N LYS A 42 -12.97 9.65 -4.19
CA LYS A 42 -13.28 11.04 -4.55
C LYS A 42 -12.13 12.06 -4.41
N ASP A 43 -11.08 11.77 -3.64
CA ASP A 43 -10.07 12.78 -3.28
C ASP A 43 -8.60 12.43 -3.66
N SER A 44 -8.37 11.52 -4.61
CA SER A 44 -7.02 11.25 -5.12
C SER A 44 -6.96 11.39 -6.63
N ILE A 45 -5.95 12.12 -7.11
CA ILE A 45 -5.59 12.08 -8.52
C ILE A 45 -5.35 10.60 -8.87
N SER A 46 -6.12 10.10 -9.83
CA SER A 46 -6.03 8.69 -10.21
C SER A 46 -4.68 8.43 -10.90
N LEU A 47 -4.03 7.29 -10.62
CA LEU A 47 -2.78 6.90 -11.30
C LEU A 47 -2.87 7.10 -12.82
N LYS A 48 -4.01 6.76 -13.41
CA LYS A 48 -4.26 6.93 -14.86
C LYS A 48 -4.07 8.38 -15.33
N GLN A 49 -4.48 9.38 -14.55
CA GLN A 49 -4.26 10.78 -14.88
C GLN A 49 -2.79 11.16 -14.77
N LEU A 50 -2.10 10.75 -13.68
CA LEU A 50 -0.67 11.02 -13.49
C LEU A 50 0.18 10.39 -14.58
N LEU A 51 -0.10 9.14 -14.94
CA LEU A 51 0.58 8.48 -16.05
C LEU A 51 0.34 9.21 -17.37
N LYS A 52 -0.90 9.63 -17.66
CA LYS A 52 -1.24 10.33 -18.90
C LYS A 52 -0.56 11.71 -19.01
N ILE A 53 -0.49 12.47 -17.92
CA ILE A 53 0.21 13.78 -17.89
C ILE A 53 1.69 13.60 -18.25
N ASN A 54 2.30 12.49 -17.83
CA ASN A 54 3.72 12.19 -18.04
C ASN A 54 3.99 11.29 -19.26
N ASN A 55 2.98 10.99 -20.09
CA ASN A 55 3.08 10.07 -21.24
C ASN A 55 3.56 8.66 -20.88
N LEU A 56 3.16 8.16 -19.71
CA LEU A 56 3.54 6.86 -19.16
C LEU A 56 2.41 5.82 -19.24
N ASP A 57 1.21 6.21 -19.67
CA ASP A 57 0.00 5.37 -19.65
C ASP A 57 0.03 4.23 -20.68
N SER A 58 0.89 4.31 -21.69
CA SER A 58 1.18 3.20 -22.61
C SER A 58 2.34 2.30 -22.16
N ILE A 59 3.00 2.64 -21.06
CA ILE A 59 4.20 1.93 -20.55
C ILE A 59 3.88 1.21 -19.25
N TYR A 60 3.13 1.84 -18.35
CA TYR A 60 2.85 1.31 -17.02
C TYR A 60 1.35 1.21 -16.73
N ALA A 61 0.98 0.25 -15.90
CA ALA A 61 -0.36 0.13 -15.32
C ALA A 61 -0.28 -0.15 -13.81
N LEU A 62 -1.37 0.13 -13.09
CA LEU A 62 -1.49 -0.23 -11.68
C LEU A 62 -1.34 -1.74 -11.51
N SER A 63 -0.43 -2.16 -10.63
CA SER A 63 -0.35 -3.56 -10.22
C SER A 63 -1.25 -3.81 -9.01
N ASN A 64 -1.94 -4.95 -8.99
CA ASN A 64 -2.73 -5.40 -7.84
C ASN A 64 -2.03 -6.53 -7.07
N LYS A 65 -0.71 -6.70 -7.28
CA LYS A 65 0.07 -7.78 -6.68
C LYS A 65 0.02 -7.77 -5.15
N VAL A 66 0.16 -6.60 -4.54
CA VAL A 66 0.06 -6.42 -3.07
C VAL A 66 -1.02 -5.41 -2.71
N SER A 67 -1.56 -5.52 -1.50
CA SER A 67 -2.51 -4.56 -0.93
C SER A 67 -2.00 -4.02 0.40
N PRO A 68 -1.87 -2.69 0.57
CA PRO A 68 -2.19 -1.66 -0.40
C PRO A 68 -1.21 -1.65 -1.60
N ASN A 69 -1.69 -1.23 -2.77
CA ASN A 69 -0.86 -1.04 -3.98
C ASN A 69 -0.47 0.43 -4.23
N PHE A 70 -0.77 1.30 -3.27
CA PHE A 70 -0.27 2.66 -3.25
C PHE A 70 -0.06 3.12 -1.81
N LEU A 71 0.86 4.05 -1.60
CA LEU A 71 1.14 4.67 -0.32
C LEU A 71 1.24 6.19 -0.50
N LYS A 72 0.87 6.93 0.54
CA LYS A 72 0.95 8.39 0.57
C LYS A 72 1.73 8.86 1.78
N ALA A 73 2.69 9.75 1.57
CA ALA A 73 3.50 10.36 2.62
C ALA A 73 4.34 11.50 2.01
N ASP A 74 5.02 12.27 2.84
CA ASP A 74 6.10 13.17 2.38
C ASP A 74 7.40 12.34 2.25
N PHE A 75 7.63 11.78 1.04
CA PHE A 75 8.79 10.91 0.80
C PHE A 75 10.04 11.75 0.52
N ASN A 76 9.92 12.88 -0.19
CA ASN A 76 11.08 13.74 -0.51
C ASN A 76 11.47 14.74 0.59
N GLY A 77 10.60 14.97 1.58
CA GLY A 77 10.85 15.88 2.70
C GLY A 77 10.50 17.34 2.41
N ASP A 78 9.68 17.62 1.39
CA ASP A 78 9.29 18.99 1.01
C ASP A 78 8.02 19.51 1.74
N ASN A 79 7.50 18.72 2.70
CA ASN A 79 6.27 18.94 3.46
C ASN A 79 4.99 18.90 2.62
N LYS A 80 5.00 18.25 1.45
CA LYS A 80 3.80 17.95 0.65
C LYS A 80 3.55 16.45 0.60
N GLU A 81 2.30 16.09 0.35
CA GLU A 81 1.92 14.69 0.18
C GLU A 81 2.38 14.21 -1.20
N ASP A 82 3.27 13.22 -1.20
CA ASP A 82 3.66 12.44 -2.37
C ASP A 82 2.80 11.16 -2.46
N ILE A 83 2.82 10.50 -3.61
CA ILE A 83 2.21 9.17 -3.79
C ILE A 83 3.19 8.20 -4.44
N ALA A 84 3.34 7.01 -3.85
CA ALA A 84 3.98 5.87 -4.48
C ALA A 84 2.92 4.88 -4.96
N PHE A 85 2.98 4.44 -6.21
CA PHE A 85 2.13 3.38 -6.76
C PHE A 85 2.96 2.17 -7.14
N LEU A 86 2.45 0.99 -6.84
CA LEU A 86 2.93 -0.26 -7.40
C LEU A 86 2.46 -0.37 -8.85
N VAL A 87 3.39 -0.55 -9.77
CA VAL A 87 3.13 -0.59 -11.20
C VAL A 87 3.73 -1.83 -11.86
N GLU A 88 3.10 -2.24 -12.96
CA GLU A 88 3.63 -3.23 -13.89
C GLU A 88 4.04 -2.50 -15.18
N GLU A 89 5.24 -2.77 -15.68
CA GLU A 89 5.63 -2.37 -17.04
C GLU A 89 5.00 -3.30 -18.06
N LEU A 90 4.22 -2.73 -18.98
CA LEU A 90 3.27 -3.47 -19.80
C LEU A 90 3.94 -4.47 -20.74
N LYS A 91 5.16 -4.21 -21.22
CA LYS A 91 5.87 -5.06 -22.19
C LYS A 91 6.58 -6.24 -21.52
N SER A 92 7.34 -5.98 -20.46
CA SER A 92 8.19 -6.94 -19.76
C SER A 92 7.47 -7.66 -18.61
N LYS A 93 6.35 -7.11 -18.14
CA LYS A 93 5.59 -7.60 -16.98
C LYS A 93 6.31 -7.48 -15.64
N LYS A 94 7.44 -6.76 -15.62
CA LYS A 94 8.19 -6.51 -14.39
C LYS A 94 7.44 -5.54 -13.48
N ILE A 95 7.51 -5.78 -12.19
CA ILE A 95 6.88 -4.97 -11.16
C ILE A 95 7.86 -3.93 -10.62
N GLY A 96 7.36 -2.76 -10.29
CA GLY A 96 8.14 -1.69 -9.66
C GLY A 96 7.28 -0.68 -8.94
N LEU A 97 7.90 0.42 -8.53
CA LEU A 97 7.25 1.56 -7.90
C LEU A 97 7.45 2.81 -8.76
N ILE A 98 6.39 3.60 -8.88
CA ILE A 98 6.47 4.98 -9.35
C ILE A 98 6.08 5.92 -8.22
N PHE A 99 6.97 6.85 -7.90
CA PHE A 99 6.76 7.91 -6.95
C PHE A 99 6.40 9.18 -7.71
N PHE A 100 5.31 9.84 -7.32
CA PHE A 100 4.94 11.17 -7.79
C PHE A 100 5.10 12.16 -6.65
N HIS A 101 6.04 13.10 -6.81
CA HIS A 101 6.28 14.22 -5.90
C HIS A 101 5.45 15.46 -6.27
N SER A 102 5.01 15.50 -7.53
CA SER A 102 4.02 16.41 -8.08
C SER A 102 3.38 15.75 -9.30
N ASN A 103 2.52 16.46 -10.02
CA ASN A 103 1.90 15.94 -11.24
C ASN A 103 2.91 15.66 -12.37
N ASP A 104 4.06 16.33 -12.35
CA ASP A 104 5.10 16.35 -13.38
C ASP A 104 6.50 15.96 -12.86
N SER A 105 6.63 15.68 -11.56
CA SER A 105 7.86 15.20 -10.93
C SER A 105 7.65 13.79 -10.42
N TYR A 106 8.36 12.84 -11.04
CA TYR A 106 8.24 11.43 -10.68
C TYR A 106 9.58 10.71 -10.68
N PHE A 107 9.62 9.57 -9.98
CA PHE A 107 10.77 8.67 -9.93
C PHE A 107 10.29 7.23 -10.08
N ILE A 108 10.99 6.41 -10.88
CA ILE A 108 10.64 5.00 -11.11
C ILE A 108 11.76 4.13 -10.58
N LEU A 109 11.39 3.07 -9.86
CA LEU A 109 12.28 2.04 -9.36
C LEU A 109 11.73 0.67 -9.75
N GLY A 110 12.57 -0.22 -10.28
CA GLY A 110 12.13 -1.49 -10.81
C GLY A 110 11.33 -1.32 -12.11
N ALA A 111 10.35 -2.19 -12.33
CA ALA A 111 9.54 -2.19 -13.55
C ALA A 111 10.41 -2.21 -14.83
N GLY A 112 11.49 -3.01 -14.81
CA GLY A 112 12.48 -3.14 -15.87
C GLY A 112 13.63 -2.14 -15.85
N ILE A 113 13.61 -1.16 -14.94
CA ILE A 113 14.71 -0.22 -14.73
C ILE A 113 15.60 -0.74 -13.61
N LYS A 114 16.86 -1.05 -13.95
CA LYS A 114 17.86 -1.50 -12.96
C LYS A 114 18.18 -0.38 -11.98
N PHE A 115 17.90 -0.59 -10.70
CA PHE A 115 18.20 0.35 -9.62
C PHE A 115 19.42 -0.10 -8.77
N ASN A 116 19.50 -1.38 -8.47
CA ASN A 116 20.68 -2.10 -8.00
C ASN A 116 20.66 -3.52 -8.62
N ASP A 117 21.53 -4.43 -8.18
CA ASP A 117 21.68 -5.73 -8.85
C ASP A 117 20.41 -6.60 -8.87
N ASP A 118 19.45 -6.38 -7.96
CA ASP A 118 18.26 -7.25 -7.80
C ASP A 118 16.91 -6.51 -7.71
N LEU A 119 16.86 -5.20 -7.99
CA LEU A 119 15.63 -4.39 -7.92
C LEU A 119 15.15 -3.89 -9.29
N ASP A 120 15.39 -4.63 -10.37
CA ASP A 120 14.77 -4.34 -11.68
C ASP A 120 13.37 -4.96 -11.82
N ASP A 121 13.07 -6.04 -11.09
CA ASP A 121 11.75 -6.65 -10.96
C ASP A 121 11.39 -6.94 -9.50
N MET A 122 10.30 -6.31 -9.02
CA MET A 122 9.78 -6.47 -7.66
C MET A 122 8.67 -7.52 -7.58
N ASN A 123 8.64 -8.50 -8.48
CA ASN A 123 7.64 -9.57 -8.45
C ASN A 123 7.81 -10.55 -7.26
N TRP A 124 8.81 -10.36 -6.40
CA TRP A 124 8.95 -11.04 -5.10
C TRP A 124 8.22 -10.31 -3.95
N LEU A 125 7.73 -9.09 -4.19
CA LEU A 125 7.17 -8.25 -3.14
C LEU A 125 5.83 -8.77 -2.62
N ASP A 126 5.73 -9.02 -1.31
CA ASP A 126 4.47 -9.37 -0.63
C ASP A 126 3.97 -8.23 0.29
N ILE A 127 4.89 -7.43 0.81
CA ILE A 127 4.61 -6.40 1.83
C ILE A 127 5.11 -5.05 1.33
N LEU A 128 4.19 -4.09 1.23
CA LEU A 128 4.44 -2.69 0.92
C LEU A 128 3.86 -1.80 2.03
N LYS A 129 4.72 -1.19 2.86
CA LYS A 129 4.29 -0.42 4.04
C LYS A 129 5.14 0.83 4.24
N LEU A 130 4.54 1.88 4.80
CA LEU A 130 5.30 3.05 5.28
C LEU A 130 6.19 2.67 6.46
N ASP A 131 7.38 3.27 6.51
CA ASP A 131 8.28 3.20 7.66
C ASP A 131 8.73 4.60 8.06
N ASN A 132 8.41 5.00 9.29
CA ASN A 132 8.73 6.31 9.84
C ASN A 132 9.93 6.28 10.82
N ASN A 133 10.56 5.12 11.02
CA ASN A 133 11.68 4.96 11.92
C ASN A 133 12.91 5.64 11.34
N LYS A 134 13.41 6.66 12.05
CA LYS A 134 14.56 7.47 11.64
C LYS A 134 15.89 6.76 11.83
N ILE A 135 15.94 5.78 12.73
CA ILE A 135 17.14 5.00 13.01
C ILE A 135 16.92 3.61 12.43
N GLN A 136 17.80 3.22 11.52
CA GLN A 136 17.83 1.90 10.90
C GLN A 136 19.24 1.33 11.00
N TYR A 137 19.38 0.04 10.69
CA TYR A 137 20.66 -0.66 10.79
C TYR A 137 21.02 -1.28 9.45
N LYS A 138 22.28 -1.10 9.04
CA LYS A 138 22.89 -1.77 7.89
C LYS A 138 23.80 -2.87 8.40
N MET A 139 23.61 -4.11 7.95
CA MET A 139 24.55 -5.18 8.25
C MET A 139 25.91 -4.93 7.57
N LEU A 140 26.97 -5.19 8.31
CA LEU A 140 28.34 -5.17 7.85
C LEU A 140 28.81 -6.61 7.67
N PHE A 141 29.39 -6.88 6.52
CA PHE A 141 29.94 -8.19 6.19
C PHE A 141 31.46 -8.09 6.08
N ASP A 142 32.16 -9.13 6.52
CA ASP A 142 33.57 -9.33 6.17
C ASP A 142 33.68 -9.58 4.66
N GLU A 143 34.57 -8.87 3.97
CA GLU A 143 34.68 -8.97 2.50
C GLU A 143 35.32 -10.29 2.03
N GLU A 144 36.06 -10.99 2.90
CA GLU A 144 36.72 -12.25 2.58
C GLU A 144 35.84 -13.45 2.95
N THR A 145 35.25 -13.44 4.15
CA THR A 145 34.47 -14.57 4.66
C THR A 145 32.97 -14.44 4.40
N PHE A 146 32.49 -13.25 4.06
CA PHE A 146 31.05 -12.91 3.98
C PHE A 146 30.29 -13.11 5.30
N ASP A 147 30.99 -13.22 6.42
CA ASP A 147 30.37 -13.30 7.74
C ASP A 147 29.85 -11.95 8.20
N ILE A 148 28.77 -11.96 8.98
CA ILE A 148 28.26 -10.74 9.62
C ILE A 148 29.22 -10.34 10.74
N ILE A 149 29.85 -9.18 10.58
CA ILE A 149 30.80 -8.61 11.56
C ILE A 149 30.18 -7.54 12.46
N GLY A 150 28.92 -7.17 12.19
CA GLY A 150 28.14 -6.27 13.02
C GLY A 150 27.13 -5.48 12.21
N ASP A 151 26.68 -4.36 12.77
CA ASP A 151 25.77 -3.44 12.15
C ASP A 151 26.24 -1.99 12.28
N LYS A 152 25.74 -1.15 11.39
CA LYS A 152 25.98 0.28 11.39
C LYS A 152 24.65 1.01 11.42
N GLU A 153 24.52 1.95 12.34
CA GLU A 153 23.39 2.85 12.39
C GLU A 153 23.33 3.73 11.13
N VAL A 154 22.14 3.84 10.55
CA VAL A 154 21.83 4.68 9.40
C VAL A 154 20.64 5.58 9.76
N ILE A 155 20.84 6.88 9.65
CA ILE A 155 19.79 7.87 9.85
C ILE A 155 19.01 8.07 8.54
N ILE A 156 17.71 7.80 8.59
CA ILE A 156 16.76 7.98 7.50
C ILE A 156 16.13 9.38 7.60
N PRO A 157 16.37 10.28 6.64
CA PRO A 157 15.92 11.67 6.76
C PRO A 157 14.40 11.81 6.61
N ASN A 158 13.79 11.07 5.68
CA ASN A 158 12.39 11.19 5.31
C ASN A 158 11.58 9.94 5.67
N ILE A 159 10.28 9.93 5.36
CA ILE A 159 9.48 8.70 5.47
C ILE A 159 9.94 7.72 4.39
N GLY A 160 10.12 6.46 4.76
CA GLY A 160 10.50 5.39 3.85
C GLY A 160 9.35 4.44 3.51
N ILE A 161 9.64 3.49 2.64
CA ILE A 161 8.76 2.38 2.28
C ILE A 161 9.51 1.06 2.54
N SER A 162 9.00 0.27 3.47
CA SER A 162 9.43 -1.12 3.66
C SER A 162 8.86 -1.97 2.52
N ILE A 163 9.76 -2.66 1.82
CA ILE A 163 9.46 -3.65 0.77
C ILE A 163 10.00 -5.01 1.21
N ARG A 164 9.14 -6.01 1.36
CA ARG A 164 9.54 -7.33 1.89
C ARG A 164 8.78 -8.48 1.22
N GLU A 165 9.44 -9.62 1.13
CA GLU A 165 8.80 -10.94 1.00
C GLU A 165 8.29 -11.39 2.38
N GLU A 166 7.16 -12.11 2.46
CA GLU A 166 6.55 -12.47 3.75
C GLU A 166 7.45 -13.39 4.60
N GLU A 167 8.13 -14.33 3.95
CA GLU A 167 9.03 -15.31 4.58
C GLU A 167 10.50 -15.12 4.18
N GLY A 168 10.83 -13.96 3.61
CA GLY A 168 12.14 -13.74 2.98
C GLY A 168 12.76 -12.40 3.31
N SER A 169 13.61 -11.96 2.39
CA SER A 169 14.40 -10.75 2.55
C SER A 169 13.63 -9.52 2.04
N GLY A 170 14.26 -8.36 2.17
CA GLY A 170 13.70 -7.11 1.72
C GLY A 170 14.56 -5.94 2.13
N GLY A 171 13.92 -4.78 2.28
CA GLY A 171 14.62 -3.60 2.70
C GLY A 171 13.72 -2.38 2.79
N LEU A 172 14.39 -1.25 2.98
CA LEU A 172 13.79 0.06 3.11
C LEU A 172 14.20 0.93 1.92
N LEU A 173 13.20 1.42 1.19
CA LEU A 173 13.37 2.51 0.24
C LEU A 173 13.20 3.84 0.95
N TYR A 174 14.09 4.79 0.71
CA TYR A 174 13.99 6.13 1.29
C TYR A 174 14.64 7.16 0.37
N PHE A 175 14.12 8.39 0.38
CA PHE A 175 14.70 9.50 -0.37
C PHE A 175 15.81 10.16 0.43
N LYS A 176 16.95 10.41 -0.21
CA LYS A 176 18.08 11.14 0.37
C LYS A 176 18.89 11.79 -0.74
N GLU A 177 19.25 13.06 -0.56
CA GLU A 177 20.15 13.79 -1.48
C GLU A 177 19.65 13.79 -2.94
N GLY A 178 18.34 13.96 -3.15
CA GLY A 178 17.76 14.08 -4.48
C GLY A 178 17.45 12.76 -5.19
N SER A 179 17.70 11.59 -4.57
CA SER A 179 17.35 10.29 -5.15
C SER A 179 16.80 9.32 -4.10
N TYR A 180 16.07 8.31 -4.56
CA TYR A 180 15.80 7.14 -3.73
C TYR A 180 17.07 6.34 -3.50
N LYS A 181 17.16 5.72 -2.33
CA LYS A 181 18.19 4.78 -1.89
C LYS A 181 17.49 3.52 -1.37
N TYR A 182 18.18 2.39 -1.44
CA TYR A 182 17.73 1.12 -0.84
C TYR A 182 18.68 0.71 0.26
N LEU A 183 18.12 0.43 1.43
CA LEU A 183 18.81 -0.21 2.55
C LEU A 183 18.29 -1.64 2.64
N HIS A 184 19.13 -2.61 2.29
CA HIS A 184 18.81 -4.02 2.44
C HIS A 184 18.65 -4.39 3.92
N GLN A 185 17.60 -5.16 4.24
CA GLN A 185 17.25 -5.62 5.58
C GLN A 185 16.68 -7.03 5.55
N GLY A 186 17.54 -8.01 5.79
CA GLY A 186 17.20 -9.43 5.81
C GLY A 186 18.40 -10.24 5.37
N CYS A 187 18.34 -11.55 5.57
CA CYS A 187 19.28 -12.52 5.02
C CYS A 187 18.53 -13.41 4.02
#